data_AF-A0A133UC15-F1
#
_entry.id   AF-A0A133UC15-F1
#
_cell.length_a   1.000
_cell.length_b   1.000
_cell.length_c   1.000
_cell.angle_alpha   90.00
_cell.angle_beta   90.00
_cell.angle_gamma   90.00
#
_symmetry.space_group_name_H-M   'P 1'
#
loop_
_entity.id
_entity.type
_entity.pdbx_description
1 polymer ?
#
loop_
_entity_poly.entity_id
_entity_poly.type
_entity_poly.pdbx_seq_one_letter_code
_entity_poly.pdbx_strand_id
1 'polypeptide(L)'
;MHGGGSYGHKVVKNFRVKNKKEEIGPFLTIRAMRELGTRFLTSLLDYACPALPVQISSTLIKEDGEYIENYREIVKNSLKSDWIPLLNSDVIMSGEYFEVISGETILELLSEEFDVEKIIVFSDTEGVFKDYPENQKLVKEINDENFKEITESILKGNDATGEMLHKIKKLYEIKKKNKNIECTIASGKRENNVLNALRGELNKCTRIK
;
A
#
# COMPACT_ATOMS: atom_id res chain seq x y z
N MET A 1 5.95 -1.89 4.58
CA MET A 1 4.58 -2.40 4.32
C MET A 1 4.58 -3.32 3.12
N HIS A 2 3.68 -4.32 3.08
CA HIS A 2 3.45 -5.11 1.86
C HIS A 2 1.95 -5.20 1.52
N GLY A 3 1.66 -5.29 0.22
CA GLY A 3 0.32 -5.60 -0.29
C GLY A 3 -0.01 -7.09 -0.20
N GLY A 4 -1.24 -7.45 -0.60
CA GLY A 4 -1.70 -8.84 -0.58
C GLY A 4 -1.33 -9.66 -1.81
N GLY A 5 -1.14 -9.02 -2.97
CA GLY A 5 -0.82 -9.70 -4.23
C GLY A 5 -1.73 -10.90 -4.49
N SER A 6 -1.16 -11.98 -5.02
CA SER A 6 -1.91 -13.21 -5.29
C SER A 6 -2.40 -13.94 -4.03
N TYR A 7 -1.85 -13.65 -2.84
CA TYR A 7 -2.30 -14.26 -1.58
C TYR A 7 -3.65 -13.68 -1.18
N GLY A 8 -3.77 -12.35 -1.14
CA GLY A 8 -5.01 -11.66 -0.81
C GLY A 8 -6.05 -11.68 -1.94
N HIS A 9 -5.67 -11.24 -3.14
CA HIS A 9 -6.63 -11.01 -4.24
C HIS A 9 -7.35 -12.29 -4.69
N LYS A 10 -6.67 -13.45 -4.70
CA LYS A 10 -7.31 -14.72 -5.06
C LYS A 10 -8.40 -15.11 -4.06
N VAL A 11 -8.12 -14.99 -2.76
CA VAL A 11 -9.09 -15.35 -1.72
C VAL A 11 -10.25 -14.36 -1.70
N VAL A 12 -9.96 -13.06 -1.75
CA VAL A 12 -10.99 -12.00 -1.81
C VAL A 12 -11.94 -12.21 -2.99
N LYS A 13 -11.41 -12.51 -4.18
CA LYS A 13 -12.21 -12.76 -5.39
C LYS A 13 -13.03 -14.04 -5.29
N ASN A 14 -12.44 -15.14 -4.81
CA ASN A 14 -13.10 -16.44 -4.75
C ASN A 14 -14.22 -16.47 -3.70
N PHE A 15 -14.05 -15.77 -2.58
CA PHE A 15 -15.00 -15.77 -1.47
C PHE A 15 -15.84 -14.49 -1.37
N ARG A 16 -15.65 -13.53 -2.29
CA ARG A 16 -16.40 -12.25 -2.37
C ARG A 16 -16.46 -11.53 -1.02
N VAL A 17 -15.31 -11.36 -0.37
CA VAL A 17 -15.12 -11.01 1.06
C VAL A 17 -15.77 -9.69 1.54
N LYS A 18 -16.36 -8.89 0.66
CA LYS A 18 -16.86 -7.55 0.98
C LYS A 18 -18.23 -7.57 1.68
N ASN A 19 -18.36 -6.89 2.82
CA ASN A 19 -19.60 -6.69 3.59
C ASN A 19 -20.25 -7.99 4.07
N LYS A 20 -19.46 -8.90 4.65
CA LYS A 20 -19.94 -10.22 5.10
C LYS A 20 -19.70 -10.43 6.59
N LYS A 21 -20.72 -10.96 7.28
CA LYS A 21 -20.75 -11.18 8.74
C LYS A 21 -20.40 -12.62 9.15
N GLU A 22 -20.86 -13.63 8.39
CA GLU A 22 -20.80 -15.05 8.80
C GLU A 22 -20.05 -15.95 7.80
N GLU A 23 -19.18 -15.38 6.98
CA GLU A 23 -18.49 -16.15 5.95
C GLU A 23 -17.02 -16.42 6.29
N ILE A 24 -16.52 -17.58 5.84
CA ILE A 24 -15.15 -18.02 6.09
C ILE A 24 -14.11 -17.20 5.30
N GLY A 25 -14.53 -16.48 4.25
CA GLY A 25 -13.67 -15.74 3.33
C GLY A 25 -12.72 -14.72 3.98
N PRO A 26 -13.20 -13.78 4.82
CA PRO A 26 -12.36 -12.89 5.62
C PRO A 26 -11.26 -13.63 6.37
N PHE A 27 -11.61 -14.69 7.11
CA PHE A 27 -10.66 -15.47 7.91
C PHE A 27 -9.63 -16.21 7.04
N LEU A 28 -10.03 -16.75 5.89
CA LEU A 28 -9.09 -17.32 4.91
C LEU A 28 -8.15 -16.27 4.33
N THR A 29 -8.63 -15.04 4.14
CA THR A 29 -7.83 -13.92 3.64
C THR A 29 -6.80 -13.53 4.70
N ILE A 30 -7.21 -13.37 5.95
CA ILE A 30 -6.32 -13.09 7.10
C ILE A 30 -5.24 -14.18 7.19
N ARG A 31 -5.61 -15.47 7.08
CA ARG A 31 -4.64 -16.58 7.07
C ARG A 31 -3.63 -16.44 5.93
N ALA A 32 -4.09 -16.15 4.71
CA ALA A 32 -3.21 -15.98 3.55
C ALA A 32 -2.28 -14.76 3.70
N MET A 33 -2.78 -13.66 4.26
CA MET A 33 -1.99 -12.47 4.56
C MET A 33 -0.94 -12.73 5.63
N ARG A 34 -1.26 -13.52 6.67
CA ARG A 34 -0.30 -13.97 7.69
C ARG A 34 0.82 -14.82 7.11
N GLU A 35 0.48 -15.74 6.20
CA GLU A 35 1.49 -16.54 5.50
C GLU A 35 2.44 -15.65 4.70
N LEU A 36 1.92 -14.69 3.93
CA LEU A 36 2.73 -13.75 3.18
C LEU A 36 3.60 -12.87 4.11
N GLY A 37 3.01 -12.34 5.19
CA GLY A 37 3.74 -11.54 6.18
C GLY A 37 4.87 -12.32 6.84
N THR A 38 4.68 -13.61 7.10
CA THR A 38 5.73 -14.50 7.62
C THR A 38 6.89 -14.61 6.63
N ARG A 39 6.63 -14.70 5.32
CA ARG A 39 7.69 -14.73 4.30
C ARG A 39 8.49 -13.44 4.23
N PHE A 40 7.83 -12.28 4.39
CA PHE A 40 8.52 -10.99 4.49
C PHE A 40 9.37 -10.91 5.77
N LEU A 41 8.81 -11.35 6.91
CA LEU A 41 9.51 -11.39 8.18
C LEU A 41 10.77 -12.27 8.09
N THR A 42 10.64 -13.50 7.60
CA THR A 42 11.78 -14.41 7.42
C THR A 42 12.86 -13.78 6.54
N SER A 43 12.47 -13.20 5.39
CA SER A 43 13.43 -12.52 4.51
C SER A 43 14.17 -11.36 5.19
N LEU A 44 13.54 -10.64 6.12
CA LEU A 44 14.20 -9.57 6.87
C LEU A 44 15.13 -10.12 7.95
N LEU A 45 14.68 -11.14 8.69
CA LEU A 45 15.46 -11.78 9.75
C LEU A 45 16.71 -12.51 9.20
N ASP A 46 16.65 -13.06 7.99
CA ASP A 46 17.80 -13.68 7.31
C ASP A 46 18.96 -12.69 7.10
N TYR A 47 18.67 -11.38 7.07
CA TYR A 47 19.66 -10.30 6.99
C TYR A 47 19.82 -9.55 8.32
N ALA A 48 19.40 -10.16 9.44
CA ALA A 48 19.46 -9.59 10.79
C ALA A 48 18.74 -8.22 10.94
N CYS A 49 17.73 -7.96 10.12
CA CYS A 49 16.87 -6.78 10.25
C CYS A 49 15.77 -7.07 11.30
N PRO A 50 15.74 -6.37 12.45
CA PRO A 50 14.79 -6.64 13.54
C PRO A 50 13.40 -6.13 13.18
N ALA A 51 12.65 -6.92 12.41
CA ALA A 51 11.30 -6.58 11.99
C ALA A 51 10.24 -7.07 12.97
N LEU A 52 9.34 -6.19 13.39
CA LEU A 52 8.18 -6.52 14.23
C LEU A 52 6.91 -6.59 13.35
N PRO A 53 6.31 -7.77 13.14
CA PRO A 53 5.07 -7.88 12.37
C PRO A 53 3.90 -7.23 13.12
N VAL A 54 3.13 -6.41 12.41
CA VAL A 54 1.93 -5.74 12.91
C VAL A 54 0.75 -6.15 12.04
N GLN A 55 -0.10 -7.02 12.57
CA GLN A 55 -1.23 -7.59 11.85
C GLN A 55 -2.41 -6.61 11.80
N ILE A 56 -2.65 -6.01 10.64
CA ILE A 56 -3.70 -4.99 10.49
C ILE A 56 -5.10 -5.52 10.82
N SER A 57 -5.43 -6.77 10.47
CA SER A 57 -6.72 -7.38 10.83
C SER A 57 -6.99 -7.48 12.34
N SER A 58 -5.97 -7.31 13.18
CA SER A 58 -6.07 -7.39 14.64
C SER A 58 -5.83 -6.04 15.34
N THR A 59 -5.41 -5.01 14.60
CA THR A 59 -4.99 -3.73 15.16
C THR A 59 -5.69 -2.54 14.49
N LEU A 60 -6.63 -2.78 13.59
CA LEU A 60 -7.41 -1.76 12.92
C LEU A 60 -8.83 -2.27 12.74
N ILE A 61 -9.81 -1.46 13.13
CA ILE A 61 -11.23 -1.68 12.84
C ILE A 61 -11.81 -0.40 12.26
N LYS A 62 -13.02 -0.51 11.71
CA LYS A 62 -13.80 0.62 11.26
C LYS A 62 -15.18 0.62 11.91
N GLU A 63 -15.55 1.73 12.53
CA GLU A 63 -16.84 1.90 13.19
C GLU A 63 -17.43 3.24 12.77
N ASP A 64 -18.71 3.25 12.39
CA ASP A 64 -19.45 4.44 11.94
C ASP A 64 -18.75 5.27 10.84
N GLY A 65 -17.93 4.62 10.01
CA GLY A 65 -17.19 5.24 8.91
C GLY A 65 -15.77 5.69 9.28
N GLU A 66 -15.41 5.67 10.55
CA GLU A 66 -14.13 6.09 11.08
C GLU A 66 -13.21 4.90 11.35
N TYR A 67 -11.91 5.09 11.13
CA TYR A 67 -10.90 4.07 11.47
C TYR A 67 -10.50 4.21 12.93
N ILE A 68 -10.48 3.09 13.66
CA ILE A 68 -10.01 3.01 15.03
C ILE A 68 -8.76 2.15 15.05
N GLU A 69 -7.60 2.81 15.20
CA GLU A 69 -6.30 2.16 15.21
C GLU A 69 -5.84 1.77 16.62
N ASN A 70 -5.28 0.56 16.73
CA ASN A 70 -4.55 0.08 17.90
C ASN A 70 -3.08 -0.22 17.58
N TYR A 71 -2.66 -0.10 16.32
CA TYR A 71 -1.26 -0.31 15.92
C TYR A 71 -0.33 0.86 16.28
N ARG A 72 -0.87 2.06 16.52
CA ARG A 72 -0.09 3.30 16.64
C ARG A 72 1.04 3.23 17.66
N GLU A 73 0.73 2.81 18.88
CA GLU A 73 1.74 2.68 19.94
C GLU A 73 2.75 1.56 19.66
N ILE A 74 2.34 0.50 18.95
CA ILE A 74 3.24 -0.57 18.51
C ILE A 74 4.24 -0.02 17.49
N VAL A 75 3.78 0.70 16.47
CA VAL A 75 4.63 1.33 15.44
C VAL A 75 5.59 2.32 16.09
N LYS A 76 5.07 3.24 16.91
CA LYS A 76 5.85 4.26 17.60
C LYS A 76 6.95 3.67 18.50
N ASN A 77 6.62 2.66 19.31
CA ASN A 77 7.61 2.04 20.20
C ASN A 77 8.62 1.18 19.44
N SER A 78 8.21 0.57 18.31
CA SER A 78 9.13 -0.13 17.41
C SER A 78 10.17 0.83 16.84
N LEU A 79 9.72 1.96 16.29
CA LEU A 79 10.60 2.98 15.71
C LEU A 79 11.57 3.57 16.75
N LYS A 80 11.11 3.81 17.99
CA LYS A 80 11.97 4.27 19.10
C LYS A 80 13.02 3.25 19.55
N SER A 81 12.80 1.97 19.23
CA SER A 81 13.69 0.87 19.61
C SER A 81 14.56 0.40 18.44
N ASP A 82 14.63 1.18 17.36
CA ASP A 82 15.32 0.85 16.10
C ASP A 82 14.83 -0.46 15.46
N TRP A 83 13.57 -0.82 15.70
CA TRP A 83 12.90 -1.96 15.06
C TRP A 83 12.12 -1.52 13.82
N ILE A 84 11.97 -2.43 12.86
CA ILE A 84 11.25 -2.19 11.62
C ILE A 84 9.79 -2.66 11.78
N PRO A 85 8.80 -1.76 11.90
CA PRO A 85 7.40 -2.16 11.92
C PRO A 85 6.99 -2.72 10.54
N LEU A 86 6.63 -4.01 10.50
CA LEU A 86 6.22 -4.72 9.29
C LEU A 86 4.69 -4.84 9.24
N LEU A 87 4.06 -3.89 8.57
CA LEU A 87 2.60 -3.84 8.37
C LEU A 87 2.20 -4.43 7.00
N ASN A 88 0.95 -4.87 6.89
CA ASN A 88 0.38 -5.47 5.68
C ASN A 88 -0.98 -4.85 5.31
N SER A 89 -1.34 -4.82 4.03
CA SER A 89 -2.76 -4.70 3.65
C SER A 89 -3.53 -5.93 4.15
N ASP A 90 -4.82 -5.79 4.48
CA ASP A 90 -5.55 -6.90 5.07
C ASP A 90 -7.07 -6.77 4.89
N VAL A 91 -7.79 -7.63 5.58
CA VAL A 91 -9.22 -7.50 5.86
C VAL A 91 -9.39 -7.06 7.31
N ILE A 92 -10.21 -6.03 7.54
CA ILE A 92 -10.50 -5.50 8.87
C ILE A 92 -11.97 -5.68 9.21
N MET A 93 -12.29 -5.68 10.51
CA MET A 93 -13.68 -5.58 10.95
C MET A 93 -14.21 -4.17 10.67
N SER A 94 -15.43 -4.10 10.15
CA SER A 94 -16.18 -2.88 9.89
C SER A 94 -17.59 -3.04 10.48
N GLY A 95 -17.76 -2.64 11.73
CA GLY A 95 -18.93 -3.01 12.55
C GLY A 95 -19.06 -4.54 12.66
N GLU A 96 -20.22 -5.08 12.27
CA GLU A 96 -20.47 -6.53 12.25
C GLU A 96 -19.94 -7.24 10.99
N TYR A 97 -19.31 -6.52 10.06
CA TYR A 97 -18.85 -7.07 8.79
C TYR A 97 -17.33 -7.04 8.67
N PHE A 98 -16.82 -7.55 7.56
CA PHE A 98 -15.43 -7.40 7.15
C PHE A 98 -15.31 -6.62 5.84
N GLU A 99 -14.27 -5.78 5.74
CA GLU A 99 -13.90 -5.07 4.52
C GLU A 99 -12.41 -5.20 4.21
N VAL A 100 -12.06 -5.16 2.92
CA VAL A 100 -10.67 -5.14 2.47
C VAL A 100 -10.12 -3.73 2.60
N ILE A 101 -8.97 -3.59 3.25
CA ILE A 101 -8.23 -2.34 3.33
C ILE A 101 -6.96 -2.40 2.48
N SER A 102 -6.79 -1.41 1.60
CA SER A 102 -5.61 -1.30 0.73
C SER A 102 -4.39 -0.84 1.52
N GLY A 103 -3.20 -1.17 1.01
CA GLY A 103 -1.94 -0.68 1.59
C GLY A 103 -1.86 0.85 1.53
N GLU A 104 -2.36 1.45 0.45
CA GLU A 104 -2.36 2.90 0.26
C GLU A 104 -3.30 3.64 1.22
N THR A 105 -4.41 3.00 1.64
CA THR A 105 -5.27 3.54 2.72
C THR A 105 -4.53 3.54 4.05
N ILE A 106 -3.79 2.46 4.38
CA ILE A 106 -3.03 2.42 5.63
C ILE A 106 -1.87 3.43 5.60
N LEU A 107 -1.23 3.62 4.43
CA LEU A 107 -0.21 4.67 4.26
C LEU A 107 -0.79 6.07 4.50
N GLU A 108 -2.03 6.32 4.09
CA GLU A 108 -2.74 7.57 4.38
C GLU A 108 -2.91 7.76 5.90
N LEU A 109 -3.42 6.76 6.61
CA LEU A 109 -3.58 6.82 8.08
C LEU A 109 -2.23 7.06 8.79
N LEU A 110 -1.20 6.30 8.41
CA LEU A 110 0.15 6.48 8.97
C LEU A 110 0.71 7.88 8.69
N SER A 111 0.41 8.48 7.53
CA SER A 111 0.89 9.83 7.19
C SER A 111 0.19 10.94 7.98
N GLU A 112 -0.98 10.67 8.55
CA GLU A 112 -1.71 11.57 9.43
C GLU A 112 -1.22 11.44 10.89
N GLU A 113 -0.78 10.24 11.29
CA GLU A 113 -0.34 9.94 12.65
C GLU A 113 1.15 10.22 12.92
N PHE A 114 2.00 10.15 11.89
CA PHE A 114 3.46 10.22 11.99
C PHE A 114 4.05 11.28 11.06
N ASP A 115 5.21 11.82 11.42
CA ASP A 115 5.97 12.75 10.56
C ASP A 115 6.69 11.97 9.45
N VAL A 116 5.97 11.73 8.36
CA VAL A 116 6.45 10.94 7.23
C VAL A 116 7.11 11.85 6.20
N GLU A 117 8.41 11.71 5.98
CA GLU A 117 9.12 12.46 4.95
C GLU A 117 8.86 11.91 3.53
N LYS A 118 8.74 10.58 3.41
CA LYS A 118 8.71 9.90 2.11
C LYS A 118 7.83 8.66 2.12
N ILE A 119 7.01 8.54 1.08
CA ILE A 119 6.21 7.35 0.76
C ILE A 119 6.65 6.83 -0.62
N ILE A 120 7.16 5.59 -0.65
CA ILE A 120 7.52 4.90 -1.89
C ILE A 120 6.65 3.65 -2.03
N VAL A 121 5.87 3.60 -3.11
CA VAL A 121 5.05 2.44 -3.47
C VAL A 121 5.74 1.69 -4.60
N PHE A 122 6.13 0.45 -4.32
CA PHE A 122 6.71 -0.45 -5.32
C PHE A 122 5.60 -1.24 -6.04
N SER A 123 5.53 -1.10 -7.37
CA SER A 123 4.64 -1.86 -8.25
C SER A 123 5.44 -2.80 -9.16
N ASP A 124 4.74 -3.48 -10.04
CA ASP A 124 5.29 -4.37 -11.07
C ASP A 124 5.65 -3.65 -12.38
N THR A 125 5.50 -2.32 -12.42
CA THR A 125 5.79 -1.40 -13.54
C THR A 125 6.83 -0.36 -13.13
N GLU A 126 7.57 0.25 -14.08
CA GLU A 126 8.55 1.32 -13.77
C GLU A 126 7.94 2.57 -13.12
N GLY A 127 6.62 2.72 -13.19
CA GLY A 127 5.83 3.82 -12.67
C GLY A 127 4.47 3.83 -13.35
N VAL A 128 3.91 5.02 -13.52
CA VAL A 128 2.65 5.27 -14.20
C VAL A 128 2.89 5.49 -15.70
N PHE A 129 2.16 4.78 -16.55
CA PHE A 129 2.23 4.93 -18.00
C PHE A 129 0.97 5.60 -18.52
N LYS A 130 1.13 6.62 -19.37
CA LYS A 130 0.00 7.33 -19.98
C LYS A 130 -0.69 6.47 -21.05
N ASP A 131 0.08 5.62 -21.71
CA ASP A 131 -0.32 4.68 -22.75
C ASP A 131 -0.30 3.24 -22.22
N TYR A 132 -0.92 3.00 -21.07
CA TYR A 132 -1.17 1.63 -20.63
C TYR A 132 -2.20 0.99 -21.59
N PRO A 133 -2.01 -0.26 -22.05
CA PRO A 133 -1.01 -1.25 -21.61
C PRO A 133 0.32 -1.28 -22.37
N GLU A 134 0.53 -0.43 -23.39
CA GLU A 134 1.76 -0.40 -24.19
C GLU A 134 3.01 -0.04 -23.36
N ASN A 135 2.83 0.74 -22.29
CA ASN A 135 3.88 1.10 -21.32
C ASN A 135 5.14 1.72 -21.95
N GLN A 136 4.97 2.64 -22.92
CA GLN A 136 6.08 3.32 -23.59
C GLN A 136 6.28 4.75 -23.08
N LYS A 137 5.22 5.38 -22.56
CA LYS A 137 5.21 6.78 -22.08
C LYS A 137 5.10 6.84 -20.57
N LEU A 138 6.25 6.69 -19.91
CA LEU A 138 6.37 6.86 -18.46
C LEU A 138 6.08 8.31 -18.07
N VAL A 139 5.11 8.49 -17.17
CA VAL A 139 4.80 9.76 -16.54
C VAL A 139 5.83 9.99 -15.43
N LYS A 140 6.66 11.03 -15.56
CA LYS A 140 7.66 11.34 -14.55
C LYS A 140 7.06 12.00 -13.30
N GLU A 141 6.04 12.83 -13.49
CA GLU A 141 5.45 13.65 -12.44
C GLU A 141 3.94 13.76 -12.61
N ILE A 142 3.20 13.62 -11.50
CA ILE A 142 1.76 13.87 -11.41
C ILE A 142 1.55 15.04 -10.46
N ASN A 143 0.82 16.06 -10.90
CA ASN A 143 0.52 17.29 -10.16
C ASN A 143 -0.90 17.77 -10.49
N ASP A 144 -1.32 18.89 -9.90
CA ASP A 144 -2.66 19.47 -10.10
C ASP A 144 -3.01 19.73 -11.58
N GLU A 145 -2.02 20.04 -12.42
CA GLU A 145 -2.24 20.39 -13.84
C GLU A 145 -2.56 19.15 -14.69
N ASN A 146 -1.93 18.01 -14.41
CA ASN A 146 -2.02 16.81 -15.24
C ASN A 146 -2.79 15.65 -14.58
N PHE A 147 -3.15 15.75 -13.30
CA PHE A 147 -3.81 14.67 -12.54
C PHE A 147 -5.08 14.16 -13.23
N LYS A 148 -5.96 15.07 -13.68
CA LYS A 148 -7.20 14.70 -14.36
C LYS A 148 -6.93 13.97 -15.67
N GLU A 149 -6.02 14.49 -16.49
CA GLU A 149 -5.66 13.87 -17.77
C GLU A 149 -5.09 12.45 -17.57
N ILE A 150 -4.17 12.29 -16.63
CA ILE A 150 -3.52 11.00 -16.36
C ILE A 150 -4.52 9.98 -15.84
N THR A 151 -5.35 10.36 -14.86
CA THR A 151 -6.36 9.46 -14.30
C THR A 151 -7.40 9.03 -15.34
N GLU A 152 -7.84 9.93 -16.21
CA GLU A 152 -8.71 9.60 -17.36
C GLU A 152 -8.01 8.67 -18.37
N SER A 153 -6.71 8.88 -18.63
CA SER A 153 -5.93 8.03 -19.54
C SER A 153 -5.84 6.59 -19.02
N ILE A 154 -5.58 6.42 -17.73
CA ILE A 154 -5.50 5.10 -17.08
C ILE A 154 -6.84 4.38 -17.10
N LEU A 155 -7.93 5.12 -16.86
CA LEU A 155 -9.28 4.58 -16.96
C LEU A 155 -9.59 4.06 -18.38
N LYS A 156 -9.17 4.80 -19.41
CA LYS A 156 -9.34 4.41 -20.83
C LYS A 156 -8.43 3.24 -21.23
N GLY A 157 -7.25 3.14 -20.64
CA GLY A 157 -6.26 2.09 -20.91
C GLY A 157 -6.64 0.69 -20.42
N ASN A 158 -7.85 0.49 -19.89
CA ASN A 158 -8.30 -0.75 -19.29
C ASN A 158 -7.39 -1.21 -18.14
N ASP A 159 -7.12 -0.34 -17.15
CA ASP A 159 -6.70 -0.82 -15.82
C ASP A 159 -7.85 -1.64 -15.21
N ALA A 160 -7.95 -2.90 -15.64
CA ALA A 160 -9.03 -3.82 -15.30
C ALA A 160 -9.08 -4.13 -13.80
N THR A 161 -8.00 -3.83 -13.08
CA THR A 161 -7.90 -4.00 -11.63
C THR A 161 -8.24 -2.73 -10.86
N GLY A 162 -8.12 -1.56 -11.50
CA GLY A 162 -8.23 -0.25 -10.87
C GLY A 162 -7.12 0.04 -9.86
N GLU A 163 -6.12 -0.84 -9.74
CA GLU A 163 -5.09 -0.75 -8.70
C GLU A 163 -4.16 0.45 -8.91
N MET A 164 -3.77 0.73 -10.16
CA MET A 164 -2.88 1.86 -10.45
C MET A 164 -3.63 3.17 -10.25
N LEU A 165 -4.88 3.24 -10.71
CA LEU A 165 -5.72 4.41 -10.48
C LEU A 165 -5.92 4.68 -8.97
N HIS A 166 -6.20 3.64 -8.19
CA HIS A 166 -6.35 3.75 -6.74
C HIS A 166 -5.08 4.26 -6.06
N LYS A 167 -3.91 3.71 -6.43
CA LYS A 167 -2.59 4.16 -5.94
C LYS A 167 -2.36 5.64 -6.20
N ILE A 168 -2.57 6.08 -7.44
CA ILE A 168 -2.36 7.48 -7.83
C ILE A 168 -3.28 8.40 -7.04
N LYS A 169 -4.57 8.07 -6.96
CA LYS A 169 -5.55 8.87 -6.20
C LYS A 169 -5.15 8.98 -4.74
N LYS A 170 -4.84 7.87 -4.07
CA LYS A 170 -4.46 7.88 -2.65
C LYS A 170 -3.18 8.67 -2.39
N LEU A 171 -2.13 8.46 -3.17
CA LEU A 171 -0.88 9.21 -3.00
C LEU A 171 -1.04 10.70 -3.30
N TYR A 172 -1.91 11.06 -4.25
CA TYR A 172 -2.24 12.45 -4.56
C TYR A 172 -3.03 13.11 -3.41
N GLU A 173 -4.01 12.43 -2.82
CA GLU A 173 -4.71 12.95 -1.63
C GLU A 173 -3.75 13.14 -0.44
N ILE A 174 -2.87 12.17 -0.16
CA ILE A 174 -1.82 12.32 0.87
C ILE A 174 -0.95 13.55 0.59
N LYS A 175 -0.49 13.71 -0.66
CA LYS A 175 0.35 14.86 -1.07
C LYS A 175 -0.38 16.20 -0.93
N LYS A 176 -1.69 16.25 -1.21
CA LYS A 176 -2.51 17.45 -1.00
C LYS A 176 -2.69 17.80 0.46
N LYS A 177 -2.89 16.79 1.33
CA LYS A 177 -3.00 16.98 2.79
C LYS A 177 -1.68 17.46 3.39
N ASN A 178 -0.56 16.91 2.93
CA ASN A 178 0.76 17.32 3.38
C ASN A 178 1.76 17.42 2.22
N LYS A 179 2.03 18.67 1.79
CA LYS A 179 2.91 18.99 0.66
C LYS A 179 4.38 18.61 0.89
N ASN A 180 4.79 18.38 2.14
CA ASN A 180 6.17 18.04 2.48
C ASN A 180 6.48 16.55 2.24
N ILE A 181 5.47 15.69 2.15
CA ILE A 181 5.67 14.25 1.94
C ILE A 181 6.06 13.99 0.49
N GLU A 182 7.18 13.33 0.25
CA GLU A 182 7.57 12.87 -1.08
C GLU A 182 6.87 11.56 -1.43
N CYS A 183 5.93 11.59 -2.37
CA CYS A 183 5.19 10.40 -2.82
C CYS A 183 5.76 9.90 -4.15
N THR A 184 6.17 8.63 -4.23
CA THR A 184 6.77 8.03 -5.44
C THR A 184 6.19 6.65 -5.73
N ILE A 185 5.94 6.36 -7.01
CA ILE A 185 5.62 5.03 -7.54
C ILE A 185 6.80 4.54 -8.38
N ALA A 186 7.32 3.35 -8.10
CA ALA A 186 8.47 2.78 -8.81
C ALA A 186 8.36 1.26 -8.97
N SER A 187 9.19 0.67 -9.84
CA SER A 187 9.25 -0.79 -10.00
C SER A 187 9.96 -1.45 -8.82
N GLY A 188 9.31 -2.43 -8.19
CA GLY A 188 9.94 -3.36 -7.24
C GLY A 188 10.65 -4.54 -7.90
N LYS A 189 10.47 -4.74 -9.22
CA LYS A 189 11.13 -5.83 -9.98
C LYS A 189 12.54 -5.48 -10.43
N ARG A 190 12.86 -4.19 -10.47
CA ARG A 190 14.16 -3.73 -10.95
C ARG A 190 15.19 -3.87 -9.83
N GLU A 191 16.29 -4.53 -10.17
CA GLU A 191 17.41 -4.70 -9.25
C GLU A 191 17.86 -3.34 -8.68
N ASN A 192 18.19 -3.33 -7.38
CA ASN A 192 18.62 -2.15 -6.63
C ASN A 192 17.60 -1.00 -6.50
N ASN A 193 16.40 -1.07 -7.09
CA ASN A 193 15.44 0.03 -6.98
C ASN A 193 15.03 0.32 -5.53
N VAL A 194 14.91 -0.70 -4.67
CA VAL A 194 14.59 -0.49 -3.25
C VAL A 194 15.72 0.28 -2.56
N LEU A 195 16.98 -0.14 -2.76
CA LEU A 195 18.16 0.55 -2.23
C LEU A 195 18.26 1.99 -2.76
N ASN A 196 18.11 2.17 -4.07
CA ASN A 196 18.15 3.48 -4.71
C ASN A 196 17.04 4.39 -4.17
N ALA A 197 15.85 3.86 -3.90
CA ALA A 197 14.76 4.64 -3.33
C ALA A 197 15.06 5.14 -1.92
N LEU A 198 15.61 4.27 -1.08
CA LEU A 198 16.05 4.62 0.28
C LEU A 198 17.14 5.69 0.26
N ARG A 199 18.02 5.68 -0.73
CA ARG A 199 19.08 6.69 -0.94
C ARG A 199 18.63 7.96 -1.67
N GLY A 200 17.42 8.00 -2.23
CA GLY A 200 16.94 9.12 -3.05
C GLY A 200 17.49 9.13 -4.50
N GLU A 201 18.00 8.00 -4.98
CA GLU A 201 18.69 7.82 -6.27
C GLU A 201 17.79 7.15 -7.34
N LEU A 202 16.46 7.21 -7.19
CA LEU A 202 15.54 6.60 -8.16
C LEU A 202 15.53 7.34 -9.51
N ASN A 203 15.93 6.62 -10.55
CA ASN A 203 16.04 7.14 -11.92
C ASN A 203 14.76 6.98 -12.77
N LYS A 204 14.08 5.83 -12.68
CA LYS A 204 12.80 5.58 -13.37
C LYS A 204 11.70 5.36 -12.32
N CYS A 205 10.84 6.36 -12.20
CA CYS A 205 9.72 6.37 -11.28
C CYS A 205 8.73 7.47 -11.72
N THR A 206 7.57 7.46 -11.08
CA THR A 206 6.60 8.55 -11.13
C THR A 206 6.55 9.22 -9.76
N ARG A 207 6.76 10.54 -9.71
CA ARG A 207 6.64 11.34 -8.48
C ARG A 207 5.28 12.03 -8.44
N ILE A 208 4.65 12.07 -7.28
CA ILE A 208 3.45 12.87 -7.04
C ILE A 208 3.91 14.18 -6.38
N LYS A 209 3.60 15.30 -7.01
CA LYS A 209 4.03 16.65 -6.63
C LYS A 209 2.86 17.50 -6.15
#